data_AF-A0AAD8FYM2-F1
#
_entry.id   AF-A0AAD8FYM2-F1
#
_cell.length_a   1.000
_cell.length_b   1.000
_cell.length_c   1.000
_cell.angle_alpha   90.00
_cell.angle_beta   90.00
_cell.angle_gamma   90.00
#
_symmetry.space_group_name_H-M   'P 1'
#
loop_
_entity.id
_entity.type
_entity.pdbx_description
1 polymer ?
#
loop_
_entity_poly.entity_id
_entity_poly.type
_entity_poly.pdbx_seq_one_letter_code
_entity_poly.pdbx_strand_id
1 'polypeptide(L)'
;MSVRDSESTPGLGLPESECSQVQAALTAHAHSSLAWRKEQTRDELEKIKRRVQHTVQAFELSSNRPSLESLQQANMQFVEDMAHLEVIVGDHVNKKKYQQQMTVFIVGYQQLCGERKHILSQLNEFFIQNAKLGEEDSISTCEDMDIELDDVAMQVKDALSAAERATLRLAEISQEIISYMSSTAISNTQKSVLCLSLLCRSRSRLDKAVNQSREDILQLTGKLLQTQADLEYKDERLKELLKQNEAKFLESQYFRSQLETTKITLSSVQQELGLQISMREAEVRRQAARITELERELQERGVNQGSVQEIQPPASQDSECVQPGTSASEAAAMEEPQGQRGEGDPGSRVDIEDLKENSQLRITELQRGNMVSTYCMSGVGFIGLP
;
A
#
# COMPACT_ATOMS: atom_id res chain seq x y z
N MET A 1 -68.24 25.29 55.52
CA MET A 1 -67.10 26.23 55.67
C MET A 1 -65.84 25.43 55.48
N SER A 2 -65.05 25.80 54.48
CA SER A 2 -64.06 24.96 53.81
C SER A 2 -62.73 24.78 54.56
N VAL A 3 -62.20 23.58 54.33
CA VAL A 3 -60.83 23.08 54.34
C VAL A 3 -59.73 24.16 54.30
N ARG A 4 -58.76 24.03 55.22
CA ARG A 4 -57.44 24.66 55.16
C ARG A 4 -56.45 23.63 54.63
N ASP A 5 -55.75 23.98 53.57
CA ASP A 5 -54.59 23.26 53.07
C ASP A 5 -53.47 24.25 52.72
N SER A 6 -52.24 23.75 52.90
CA SER A 6 -51.00 24.12 52.21
C SER A 6 -50.19 25.32 52.70
N GLU A 7 -49.22 25.00 53.57
CA GLU A 7 -47.95 25.70 53.71
C GLU A 7 -47.18 25.68 52.37
N SER A 8 -46.75 26.85 51.89
CA SER A 8 -45.84 26.98 50.75
C SER A 8 -44.40 27.16 51.25
N THR A 9 -43.56 26.16 50.98
CA THR A 9 -42.11 26.22 51.14
C THR A 9 -41.51 27.13 50.05
N PRO A 10 -40.64 28.11 50.36
CA PRO A 10 -39.92 28.86 49.33
C PRO A 10 -38.78 28.01 48.78
N GLY A 11 -38.90 27.60 47.51
CA GLY A 11 -37.83 26.94 46.77
C GLY A 11 -36.64 27.88 46.57
N LEU A 12 -35.48 27.42 47.01
CA LEU A 12 -34.18 27.99 46.68
C LEU A 12 -33.92 27.79 45.18
N GLY A 13 -34.18 28.83 44.38
CA GLY A 13 -33.70 28.91 43.00
C GLY A 13 -32.20 29.18 43.01
N LEU A 14 -31.41 28.18 42.62
CA LEU A 14 -30.01 28.35 42.22
C LEU A 14 -29.94 28.96 40.81
N PRO A 15 -28.94 29.80 40.52
CA PRO A 15 -28.93 30.67 39.36
C PRO A 15 -28.52 29.92 38.09
N GLU A 16 -29.46 29.75 37.15
CA GLU A 16 -29.19 29.23 35.79
C GLU A 16 -28.18 30.07 34.99
N SER A 17 -27.82 31.26 35.49
CA SER A 17 -26.92 32.21 34.82
C SER A 17 -25.44 31.80 34.86
N GLU A 18 -25.00 31.05 35.87
CA GLU A 18 -23.57 30.71 36.03
C GLU A 18 -23.15 29.55 35.12
N CYS A 19 -24.05 28.58 34.89
CA CYS A 19 -23.80 27.45 33.98
C CYS A 19 -23.60 27.91 32.53
N SER A 20 -24.38 28.91 32.08
CA SER A 20 -24.26 29.50 30.74
C SER A 20 -22.93 30.23 30.52
N GLN A 21 -22.41 30.91 31.54
CA GLN A 21 -21.12 31.62 31.45
C GLN A 21 -19.92 30.67 31.41
N VAL A 22 -19.98 29.56 32.17
CA VAL A 22 -18.94 28.53 32.16
C VAL A 22 -18.89 27.80 30.82
N GLN A 23 -20.05 27.48 30.24
CA GLN A 23 -20.15 26.89 28.91
C GLN A 23 -19.53 27.81 27.84
N ALA A 24 -19.84 29.11 27.89
CA ALA A 24 -19.30 30.11 26.96
C ALA A 24 -17.78 30.31 27.09
N ALA A 25 -17.24 30.23 28.31
CA ALA A 25 -15.80 30.33 28.54
C ALA A 25 -15.04 29.10 28.00
N LEU A 26 -15.61 27.90 28.16
CA LEU A 26 -15.02 26.64 27.67
C LEU A 26 -15.01 26.59 26.15
N THR A 27 -16.09 27.00 25.49
CA THR A 27 -16.14 27.07 24.01
C THR A 27 -15.18 28.12 23.48
N ALA A 28 -15.08 29.30 24.11
CA ALA A 28 -14.13 30.33 23.73
C ALA A 28 -12.66 29.86 23.84
N HIS A 29 -12.32 29.12 24.92
CA HIS A 29 -10.98 28.55 25.10
C HIS A 29 -10.67 27.45 24.07
N ALA A 30 -11.65 26.58 23.76
CA ALA A 30 -11.50 25.54 22.74
C ALA A 30 -11.27 26.14 21.35
N HIS A 31 -12.07 27.15 20.95
CA HIS A 31 -11.89 27.87 19.69
C HIS A 31 -10.55 28.59 19.63
N SER A 32 -10.10 29.22 20.73
CA SER A 32 -8.80 29.89 20.80
C SER A 32 -7.63 28.92 20.63
N SER A 33 -7.70 27.74 21.28
CA SER A 33 -6.67 26.69 21.16
C SER A 33 -6.59 26.09 19.75
N LEU A 34 -7.74 25.84 19.12
CA LEU A 34 -7.81 25.38 17.73
C LEU A 34 -7.27 26.41 16.74
N ALA A 35 -7.63 27.68 16.93
CA ALA A 35 -7.12 28.78 16.11
C ALA A 35 -5.59 28.91 16.25
N TRP A 36 -5.07 28.77 17.46
CA TRP A 36 -3.62 28.82 17.71
C TRP A 36 -2.87 27.67 17.03
N ARG A 37 -3.39 26.43 17.11
CA ARG A 37 -2.79 25.29 16.40
C ARG A 37 -2.82 25.45 14.89
N LYS A 38 -3.92 25.98 14.34
CA LYS A 38 -4.04 26.24 12.90
C LYS A 38 -2.99 27.25 12.43
N GLU A 39 -2.82 28.34 13.18
CA GLU A 39 -1.82 29.37 12.89
C GLU A 39 -0.40 28.80 13.00
N GLN A 40 -0.12 27.98 14.01
CA GLN A 40 1.18 27.32 14.18
C GLN A 40 1.51 26.42 13.00
N THR A 41 0.57 25.57 12.56
CA THR A 41 0.76 24.71 11.38
C THR A 41 0.98 25.53 10.10
N ARG A 42 0.22 26.63 9.93
CA ARG A 42 0.39 27.54 8.79
C ARG A 42 1.79 28.16 8.77
N ASP A 43 2.30 28.60 9.92
CA ASP A 43 3.61 29.22 10.03
C ASP A 43 4.75 28.20 9.78
N GLU A 44 4.60 26.95 10.22
CA GLU A 44 5.55 25.88 9.89
C GLU A 44 5.56 25.55 8.40
N LEU A 45 4.40 25.48 7.75
CA LEU A 45 4.31 25.30 6.29
C LEU A 45 4.95 26.47 5.54
N GLU A 46 4.77 27.71 6.00
CA GLU A 46 5.39 28.89 5.36
C GLU A 46 6.92 28.89 5.57
N LYS A 47 7.44 28.37 6.70
CA LYS A 47 8.88 28.15 6.88
C LYS A 47 9.42 27.11 5.90
N ILE A 48 8.72 25.99 5.72
CA ILE A 48 9.11 24.96 4.76
C ILE A 48 9.12 25.52 3.34
N LYS A 49 8.05 26.20 2.94
CA LYS A 49 7.93 26.86 1.63
C LYS A 49 9.06 27.85 1.38
N ARG A 50 9.41 28.70 2.36
CA ARG A 50 10.57 29.61 2.27
C ARG A 50 11.89 28.87 2.10
N ARG A 51 12.10 27.76 2.82
CA ARG A 51 13.31 26.93 2.67
C ARG A 51 13.40 26.28 1.29
N VAL A 52 12.28 25.79 0.76
CA VAL A 52 12.22 25.23 -0.59
C VAL A 52 12.52 26.30 -1.63
N GLN A 53 11.86 27.45 -1.56
CA GLN A 53 12.11 28.58 -2.47
C GLN A 53 13.57 29.05 -2.42
N HIS A 54 14.15 29.18 -1.22
CA HIS A 54 15.56 29.53 -1.07
C HIS A 54 16.47 28.47 -1.70
N THR A 55 16.16 27.19 -1.54
CA THR A 55 16.94 26.09 -2.12
C THR A 55 16.83 26.08 -3.64
N VAL A 56 15.64 26.32 -4.20
CA VAL A 56 15.43 26.43 -5.64
C VAL A 56 16.16 27.65 -6.20
N GLN A 57 16.05 28.82 -5.57
CA GLN A 57 16.78 30.02 -5.99
C GLN A 57 18.30 29.82 -5.89
N ALA A 58 18.80 29.19 -4.82
CA ALA A 58 20.20 28.86 -4.69
C ALA A 58 20.66 27.88 -5.78
N PHE A 59 19.84 26.90 -6.15
CA PHE A 59 20.12 25.99 -7.25
C PHE A 59 20.11 26.71 -8.61
N GLU A 60 19.14 27.57 -8.87
CA GLU A 60 19.05 28.34 -10.12
C GLU A 60 20.25 29.29 -10.27
N LEU A 61 20.61 29.99 -9.20
CA LEU A 61 21.76 30.90 -9.16
C LEU A 61 23.12 30.17 -9.22
N SER A 62 23.24 28.98 -8.63
CA SER A 62 24.48 28.19 -8.66
C SER A 62 24.63 27.33 -9.92
N SER A 63 23.52 26.91 -10.55
CA SER A 63 23.55 25.96 -11.65
C SER A 63 23.37 26.60 -13.03
N ASN A 64 22.79 27.80 -13.17
CA ASN A 64 22.44 28.37 -14.48
C ASN A 64 22.76 29.87 -14.65
N ARG A 65 24.00 30.20 -15.01
CA ARG A 65 24.21 31.22 -16.07
C ARG A 65 25.60 31.28 -16.74
N PRO A 66 26.75 31.20 -16.05
CA PRO A 66 28.04 31.35 -16.76
C PRO A 66 28.71 30.01 -17.15
N SER A 67 28.43 28.94 -16.41
CA SER A 67 29.17 27.66 -16.55
C SER A 67 28.61 26.76 -17.66
N LEU A 68 27.29 26.70 -17.81
CA LEU A 68 26.65 25.76 -18.73
C LEU A 68 26.77 26.19 -20.21
N GLU A 69 26.72 27.50 -20.48
CA GLU A 69 26.99 28.05 -21.83
C GLU A 69 28.47 27.91 -22.23
N SER A 70 29.40 28.03 -21.27
CA SER A 70 30.82 27.74 -21.48
C SER A 70 31.09 26.26 -21.76
N LEU A 71 30.33 25.35 -21.14
CA LEU A 71 30.45 23.90 -21.33
C LEU A 71 29.84 23.43 -22.65
N GLN A 72 28.77 24.07 -23.15
CA GLN A 72 28.20 23.76 -24.47
C GLN A 72 29.10 24.19 -25.65
N GLN A 73 30.01 25.15 -25.44
CA GLN A 73 31.02 25.53 -26.44
C GLN A 73 32.31 24.71 -26.36
N ALA A 74 32.52 23.92 -25.29
CA ALA A 74 33.64 23.03 -25.17
C ALA A 74 33.35 21.73 -25.95
N ASN A 75 34.31 21.24 -26.73
CA ASN A 75 34.19 19.95 -27.42
C ASN A 75 34.09 18.83 -26.38
N MET A 76 32.89 18.47 -25.96
CA MET A 76 32.64 17.48 -24.91
C MET A 76 31.82 16.32 -25.46
N GLN A 77 32.22 15.10 -25.11
CA GLN A 77 31.51 13.88 -25.51
C GLN A 77 31.21 13.03 -24.28
N PHE A 78 29.94 12.68 -24.09
CA PHE A 78 29.51 11.75 -23.05
C PHE A 78 29.64 10.33 -23.55
N VAL A 79 30.23 9.46 -22.72
CA VAL A 79 30.46 8.06 -23.03
C VAL A 79 29.90 7.21 -21.90
N GLU A 80 29.28 6.09 -22.26
CA GLU A 80 28.58 5.23 -21.30
C GLU A 80 29.53 4.58 -20.30
N ASP A 81 30.61 3.96 -20.79
CA ASP A 81 31.60 3.27 -19.96
C ASP A 81 33.03 3.41 -20.51
N MET A 82 34.00 2.91 -19.76
CA MET A 82 35.41 2.98 -20.14
C MET A 82 35.72 2.15 -21.39
N ALA A 83 35.04 1.02 -21.59
CA ALA A 83 35.25 0.16 -22.75
C ALA A 83 34.82 0.86 -24.06
N HIS A 84 33.70 1.58 -24.03
CA HIS A 84 33.24 2.37 -25.15
C HIS A 84 34.19 3.53 -25.47
N LEU A 85 34.79 4.16 -24.45
CA LEU A 85 35.81 5.19 -24.66
C LEU A 85 37.07 4.61 -25.34
N GLU A 86 37.50 3.41 -24.93
CA GLU A 86 38.64 2.72 -25.55
C GLU A 86 38.41 2.41 -27.03
N VAL A 87 37.19 2.03 -27.42
CA VAL A 87 36.81 1.81 -28.83
C VAL A 87 36.86 3.13 -29.61
N ILE A 88 36.32 4.22 -29.05
CA ILE A 88 36.27 5.54 -29.69
C ILE A 88 37.68 6.13 -29.87
N VAL A 89 38.56 5.97 -28.89
CA VAL A 89 39.94 6.47 -28.93
C VAL A 89 40.87 5.52 -29.68
N GLY A 90 40.51 4.24 -29.80
CA GLY A 90 41.24 3.21 -30.55
C GLY A 90 41.21 3.41 -32.06
N ASP A 91 40.17 4.07 -32.59
CA ASP A 91 40.08 4.42 -34.00
C ASP A 91 41.06 5.55 -34.36
N HIS A 92 42.00 5.23 -35.25
CA HIS A 92 43.09 6.11 -35.64
C HIS A 92 42.61 7.40 -36.33
N VAL A 93 41.45 7.37 -37.01
CA VAL A 93 40.87 8.53 -37.69
C VAL A 93 40.22 9.47 -36.67
N ASN A 94 39.42 8.92 -35.77
CA ASN A 94 38.73 9.67 -34.73
C ASN A 94 39.70 10.23 -33.67
N LYS A 95 40.73 9.47 -33.28
CA LYS A 95 41.79 9.93 -32.39
C LYS A 95 42.48 11.21 -32.87
N LYS A 96 42.77 11.32 -34.17
CA LYS A 96 43.36 12.54 -34.76
C LYS A 96 42.41 13.73 -34.67
N LYS A 97 41.12 13.50 -34.91
CA LYS A 97 40.06 14.52 -34.79
C LYS A 97 39.94 15.04 -33.34
N TYR A 98 39.90 14.14 -32.36
CA TYR A 98 39.79 14.51 -30.94
C TYR A 98 41.04 15.21 -30.41
N GLN A 99 42.23 14.88 -30.93
CA GLN A 99 43.47 15.60 -30.62
C GLN A 99 43.50 17.01 -31.22
N GLN A 100 42.97 17.20 -32.44
CA GLN A 100 42.91 18.52 -33.07
C GLN A 100 41.90 19.46 -32.42
N GLN A 101 40.78 18.92 -31.93
CA GLN A 101 39.69 19.71 -31.35
C GLN A 101 39.71 19.77 -29.82
N MET A 102 40.69 19.17 -29.15
CA MET A 102 40.75 19.02 -27.69
C MET A 102 39.39 18.60 -27.09
N THR A 103 39.03 17.34 -27.29
CA THR A 103 37.75 16.81 -26.79
C THR A 103 37.87 16.27 -25.36
N VAL A 104 36.98 16.70 -24.46
CA VAL A 104 36.87 16.16 -23.10
C VAL A 104 35.80 15.08 -23.06
N PHE A 105 36.17 13.88 -22.60
CA PHE A 105 35.24 12.76 -22.45
C PHE A 105 34.75 12.66 -21.01
N ILE A 106 33.42 12.60 -20.84
CA ILE A 106 32.79 12.34 -19.55
C ILE A 106 32.21 10.93 -19.58
N VAL A 107 32.81 10.03 -18.81
CA VAL A 107 32.43 8.61 -18.76
C VAL A 107 31.43 8.36 -17.63
N GLY A 108 30.38 7.56 -17.87
CA GLY A 108 29.42 7.13 -16.86
C GLY A 108 28.38 8.16 -16.42
N TYR A 109 28.48 9.40 -16.90
CA TYR A 109 27.53 10.47 -16.53
C TYR A 109 26.10 10.19 -16.98
N GLN A 110 25.92 9.52 -18.13
CA GLN A 110 24.61 9.16 -18.63
C GLN A 110 23.90 8.14 -17.73
N GLN A 111 24.66 7.18 -17.18
CA GLN A 111 24.15 6.22 -16.20
C GLN A 111 23.74 6.91 -14.89
N LEU A 112 24.59 7.77 -14.34
CA LEU A 112 24.29 8.56 -13.14
C LEU A 112 23.08 9.49 -13.33
N CYS A 113 22.93 10.09 -14.51
CA CYS A 113 21.75 10.87 -14.84
C CYS A 113 20.49 10.00 -14.95
N GLY A 114 20.62 8.78 -15.47
CA GLY A 114 19.54 7.78 -15.50
C GLY A 114 19.08 7.37 -14.11
N GLU A 115 20.01 7.07 -13.21
CA GLU A 115 19.73 6.75 -11.80
C GLU A 115 19.07 7.93 -11.09
N ARG A 116 19.59 9.15 -11.27
CA ARG A 116 18.98 10.37 -10.72
C ARG A 116 17.56 10.58 -11.24
N LYS A 117 17.32 10.35 -12.54
CA LYS A 117 15.98 10.41 -13.13
C LYS A 117 15.05 9.37 -12.51
N HIS A 118 15.54 8.16 -12.26
CA HIS A 118 14.76 7.11 -11.61
C HIS A 118 14.35 7.50 -10.19
N ILE A 119 15.28 8.01 -9.37
CA ILE A 119 15.00 8.50 -8.01
C ILE A 119 13.99 9.65 -8.03
N LEU A 120 14.14 10.62 -8.95
CA LEU A 120 13.19 11.72 -9.09
C LEU A 120 11.80 11.24 -9.52
N SER A 121 11.73 10.21 -10.36
CA SER A 121 10.47 9.57 -10.73
C SER A 121 9.80 8.89 -9.54
N GLN A 122 10.56 8.15 -8.72
CA GLN A 122 10.07 7.52 -7.50
C GLN A 122 9.54 8.55 -6.49
N LEU A 123 10.26 9.66 -6.30
CA LEU A 123 9.82 10.76 -5.43
C LEU A 123 8.54 11.41 -5.96
N ASN A 124 8.46 11.67 -7.26
CA ASN A 124 7.26 12.22 -7.87
C ASN A 124 6.06 11.27 -7.73
N GLU A 125 6.27 9.96 -7.92
CA GLU A 125 5.24 8.94 -7.73
C GLU A 125 4.78 8.90 -6.26
N PHE A 126 5.71 8.93 -5.30
CA PHE A 126 5.40 9.04 -3.88
C PHE A 126 4.51 10.25 -3.58
N PHE A 127 4.87 11.44 -4.10
CA PHE A 127 4.05 12.64 -3.87
C PHE A 127 2.67 12.53 -4.53
N ILE A 128 2.56 11.96 -5.73
CA ILE A 128 1.26 11.76 -6.40
C ILE A 128 0.38 10.78 -5.64
N GLN A 129 0.95 9.67 -5.13
CA GLN A 129 0.22 8.68 -4.35
C GLN A 129 -0.28 9.26 -3.02
N ASN A 130 0.55 10.04 -2.34
CA ASN A 130 0.17 10.66 -1.06
C ASN A 130 -0.73 11.90 -1.22
N ALA A 131 -0.63 12.63 -2.33
CA ALA A 131 -1.54 13.74 -2.63
C ALA A 131 -2.99 13.25 -2.82
N LYS A 132 -3.16 12.07 -3.43
CA LYS A 132 -4.49 11.43 -3.58
C LYS A 132 -5.09 10.96 -2.25
N LEU A 133 -4.24 10.47 -1.33
CA LEU A 133 -4.65 10.15 0.05
C LEU A 133 -5.12 11.41 0.81
N GLY A 134 -4.53 12.57 0.50
CA GLY A 134 -4.88 13.83 1.14
C GLY A 134 -6.26 14.37 0.77
N GLU A 135 -6.80 14.10 -0.42
CA GLU A 135 -8.10 14.67 -0.84
C GLU A 135 -9.32 13.79 -0.47
N GLU A 136 -9.19 12.46 -0.44
CA GLU A 136 -10.31 11.58 -0.04
C GLU A 136 -10.43 11.37 1.48
N ASP A 137 -9.31 11.38 2.23
CA ASP A 137 -9.35 11.16 3.69
C ASP A 137 -9.33 12.46 4.51
N SER A 138 -8.88 13.60 3.97
CA SER A 138 -8.78 14.85 4.77
C SER A 138 -10.04 15.73 4.75
N ILE A 139 -11.02 15.45 3.88
CA ILE A 139 -12.33 16.13 3.93
C ILE A 139 -13.24 15.49 4.98
N SER A 140 -12.94 14.27 5.43
CA SER A 140 -13.80 13.50 6.35
C SER A 140 -13.36 13.54 7.81
N THR A 141 -12.22 14.14 8.16
CA THR A 141 -11.70 14.15 9.55
C THR A 141 -11.49 15.52 10.15
N CYS A 142 -11.92 16.59 9.48
CA CYS A 142 -11.78 17.98 9.98
C CYS A 142 -13.12 18.72 10.10
N GLU A 143 -14.23 18.02 9.91
CA GLU A 143 -15.54 18.42 10.40
C GLU A 143 -15.83 17.49 11.59
N ASP A 144 -16.12 18.08 12.75
CA ASP A 144 -16.53 17.39 13.97
C ASP A 144 -15.48 16.47 14.62
N MET A 145 -14.36 17.06 15.07
CA MET A 145 -14.00 16.80 16.47
C MET A 145 -15.04 17.51 17.35
N ASP A 146 -16.28 17.02 17.28
CA ASP A 146 -17.27 17.20 18.32
C ASP A 146 -16.63 16.56 19.55
N ILE A 147 -15.87 17.37 20.29
CA ILE A 147 -15.75 17.15 21.72
C ILE A 147 -17.21 17.11 22.14
N GLU A 148 -17.76 15.91 22.36
CA GLU A 148 -19.11 15.72 22.86
C GLU A 148 -19.17 16.51 24.16
N LEU A 149 -19.65 17.75 24.06
CA LEU A 149 -19.76 18.67 25.18
C LEU A 149 -20.71 18.06 26.21
N ASP A 150 -21.63 17.21 25.77
CA ASP A 150 -22.46 16.37 26.60
C ASP A 150 -21.64 15.31 27.37
N ASP A 151 -20.67 14.63 26.75
CA ASP A 151 -19.80 13.68 27.45
C ASP A 151 -18.90 14.38 28.48
N VAL A 152 -18.33 15.53 28.11
CA VAL A 152 -17.52 16.34 29.05
C VAL A 152 -18.39 16.89 30.17
N ALA A 153 -19.61 17.37 29.87
CA ALA A 153 -20.56 17.83 30.88
C ALA A 153 -21.02 16.68 31.77
N MET A 154 -21.21 15.48 31.23
CA MET A 154 -21.56 14.27 31.97
C MET A 154 -20.42 13.85 32.89
N GLN A 155 -19.18 13.86 32.41
CA GLN A 155 -17.99 13.60 33.24
C GLN A 155 -17.81 14.61 34.36
N VAL A 156 -18.03 15.91 34.10
CA VAL A 156 -17.96 16.96 35.14
C VAL A 156 -19.08 16.78 36.15
N LYS A 157 -20.31 16.49 35.71
CA LYS A 157 -21.44 16.21 36.58
C LYS A 157 -21.22 14.96 37.43
N ASP A 158 -20.65 13.92 36.85
CA ASP A 158 -20.28 12.69 37.55
C ASP A 158 -19.20 12.95 38.59
N ALA A 159 -18.18 13.74 38.25
CA ALA A 159 -17.13 14.16 39.18
C ALA A 159 -17.70 14.98 40.34
N LEU A 160 -18.61 15.92 40.07
CA LEU A 160 -19.29 16.71 41.10
C LEU A 160 -20.19 15.84 41.99
N SER A 161 -20.96 14.92 41.40
CA SER A 161 -21.79 13.98 42.17
C SER A 161 -20.95 13.01 43.01
N ALA A 162 -19.76 12.63 42.51
CA ALA A 162 -18.82 11.80 43.24
C ALA A 162 -18.19 12.57 44.40
N ALA A 163 -17.85 13.85 44.19
CA ALA A 163 -17.38 14.74 45.24
C ALA A 163 -18.45 14.92 46.32
N GLU A 164 -19.71 15.19 45.94
CA GLU A 164 -20.84 15.34 46.87
C GLU A 164 -21.08 14.06 47.69
N ARG A 165 -21.08 12.89 47.03
CA ARG A 165 -21.17 11.60 47.72
C ARG A 165 -20.00 11.36 48.66
N ALA A 166 -18.79 11.78 48.29
CA ALA A 166 -17.63 11.69 49.17
C ALA A 166 -17.78 12.57 50.41
N THR A 167 -18.29 13.80 50.28
CA THR A 167 -18.56 14.69 51.43
C THR A 167 -19.65 14.12 52.33
N LEU A 168 -20.74 13.60 51.75
CA LEU A 168 -21.80 12.93 52.51
C LEU A 168 -21.27 11.71 53.26
N ARG A 169 -20.45 10.87 52.60
CA ARG A 169 -19.83 9.73 53.26
C ARG A 169 -18.88 10.16 54.38
N LEU A 170 -18.16 11.27 54.21
CA LEU A 170 -17.31 11.83 55.25
C LEU A 170 -18.13 12.29 56.47
N ALA A 171 -19.29 12.92 56.23
CA ALA A 171 -20.22 13.32 57.27
C ALA A 171 -20.82 12.11 58.00
N GLU A 172 -21.26 11.09 57.27
CA GLU A 172 -21.72 9.81 57.83
C GLU A 172 -20.65 9.15 58.69
N ILE A 173 -19.41 9.02 58.18
CA ILE A 173 -18.29 8.44 58.94
C ILE A 173 -18.03 9.26 60.21
N SER A 174 -18.06 10.60 60.12
CA SER A 174 -17.88 11.45 61.30
C SER A 174 -18.98 11.21 62.35
N GLN A 175 -20.22 11.02 61.90
CA GLN A 175 -21.37 10.72 62.76
C GLN A 175 -21.30 9.30 63.32
N GLU A 176 -20.87 8.31 62.53
CA GLU A 176 -20.61 6.92 62.96
C GLU A 176 -19.50 6.88 64.02
N ILE A 177 -18.41 7.65 63.87
CA ILE A 177 -17.33 7.74 64.86
C ILE A 177 -17.85 8.37 66.16
N ILE A 178 -18.58 9.49 66.07
CA ILE A 178 -19.19 10.14 67.24
C ILE A 178 -20.17 9.19 67.93
N SER A 179 -21.03 8.52 67.16
CA SER A 179 -22.00 7.54 67.64
C SER A 179 -21.33 6.32 68.25
N TYR A 180 -20.25 5.80 67.65
CA TYR A 180 -19.49 4.68 68.19
C TYR A 180 -18.78 5.06 69.48
N MET A 181 -18.12 6.22 69.55
CA MET A 181 -17.46 6.72 70.76
C MET A 181 -18.47 6.97 71.89
N SER A 182 -19.62 7.56 71.58
CA SER A 182 -20.69 7.77 72.58
C SER A 182 -21.37 6.45 72.97
N SER A 183 -21.60 5.54 72.03
CA SER A 183 -22.19 4.23 72.29
C SER A 183 -21.25 3.30 73.04
N THR A 184 -19.93 3.31 72.79
CA THR A 184 -18.95 2.54 73.60
C THR A 184 -18.75 3.16 74.98
N ALA A 185 -18.84 4.48 75.12
CA ALA A 185 -18.88 5.14 76.43
C ALA A 185 -20.15 4.78 77.24
N ILE A 186 -21.29 4.53 76.57
CA ILE A 186 -22.57 4.19 77.19
C ILE A 186 -22.77 2.65 77.35
N SER A 187 -22.17 1.83 76.49
CA SER A 187 -22.31 0.36 76.45
C SER A 187 -21.47 -0.38 77.49
N ASN A 188 -20.50 0.28 78.14
CA ASN A 188 -19.71 -0.35 79.19
C ASN A 188 -20.49 -0.58 80.51
N THR A 189 -21.76 -0.15 80.60
CA THR A 189 -22.49 -0.22 81.88
C THR A 189 -23.69 -1.15 81.94
N GLN A 190 -24.25 -1.72 80.87
CA GLN A 190 -25.40 -2.62 81.04
C GLN A 190 -25.79 -3.46 79.82
N LYS A 191 -26.03 -4.76 80.08
CA LYS A 191 -26.75 -5.82 79.31
C LYS A 191 -25.82 -6.93 78.80
N SER A 192 -25.72 -8.07 79.48
CA SER A 192 -26.73 -9.14 79.72
C SER A 192 -26.52 -10.32 78.76
N VAL A 193 -26.24 -11.46 79.37
CA VAL A 193 -25.85 -12.78 78.84
C VAL A 193 -26.83 -13.36 77.79
N LEU A 194 -28.07 -12.86 77.71
CA LEU A 194 -29.05 -13.25 76.66
C LEU A 194 -28.73 -12.70 75.26
N CYS A 195 -27.88 -11.67 75.17
CA CYS A 195 -27.44 -11.08 73.89
C CYS A 195 -26.47 -12.02 73.13
N LEU A 196 -25.70 -12.85 73.83
CA LEU A 196 -24.67 -13.70 73.22
C LEU A 196 -25.22 -14.71 72.20
N SER A 197 -26.38 -15.32 72.47
CA SER A 197 -26.96 -16.35 71.60
C SER A 197 -27.50 -15.79 70.28
N LEU A 198 -28.16 -14.61 70.33
CA LEU A 198 -28.63 -13.89 69.14
C LEU A 198 -27.46 -13.33 68.34
N LEU A 199 -26.41 -12.82 69.00
CA LEU A 199 -25.17 -12.41 68.35
C LEU A 199 -24.45 -13.58 67.67
N CYS A 200 -24.38 -14.76 68.30
CA CYS A 200 -23.77 -15.93 67.67
C CYS A 200 -24.51 -16.39 66.41
N ARG A 201 -25.85 -16.31 66.39
CA ARG A 201 -26.66 -16.64 65.20
C ARG A 201 -26.54 -15.60 64.09
N SER A 202 -26.53 -14.30 64.42
CA SER A 202 -26.33 -13.26 63.39
C SER A 202 -24.91 -13.32 62.83
N ARG A 203 -23.91 -13.58 63.69
CA ARG A 203 -22.51 -13.78 63.28
C ARG A 203 -22.35 -14.99 62.36
N SER A 204 -22.97 -16.13 62.66
CA SER A 204 -22.90 -17.30 61.77
C SER A 204 -23.51 -17.05 60.38
N ARG A 205 -24.60 -16.25 60.28
CA ARG A 205 -25.18 -15.86 58.99
C ARG A 205 -24.27 -14.89 58.24
N LEU A 206 -23.67 -13.94 58.95
CA LEU A 206 -22.69 -13.01 58.38
C LEU A 206 -21.46 -13.76 57.86
N ASP A 207 -20.91 -14.69 58.64
CA ASP A 207 -19.75 -15.50 58.23
C ASP A 207 -20.06 -16.32 56.97
N LYS A 208 -21.27 -16.89 56.85
CA LYS A 208 -21.70 -17.58 55.63
C LYS A 208 -21.79 -16.64 54.42
N ALA A 209 -22.39 -15.46 54.60
CA ALA A 209 -22.49 -14.47 53.54
C ALA A 209 -21.09 -13.97 53.10
N VAL A 210 -20.21 -13.69 54.05
CA VAL A 210 -18.82 -13.29 53.79
C VAL A 210 -18.05 -14.38 53.04
N ASN A 211 -18.19 -15.65 53.46
CA ASN A 211 -17.54 -16.76 52.78
C ASN A 211 -18.11 -16.98 51.37
N GLN A 212 -19.42 -16.84 51.16
CA GLN A 212 -20.03 -16.92 49.84
C GLN A 212 -19.52 -15.80 48.93
N SER A 213 -19.54 -14.54 49.40
CA SER A 213 -19.02 -13.41 48.63
C SER A 213 -17.54 -13.57 48.31
N ARG A 214 -16.75 -14.14 49.23
CA ARG A 214 -15.33 -14.45 48.97
C ARG A 214 -15.17 -15.49 47.86
N GLU A 215 -15.97 -16.54 47.87
CA GLU A 215 -15.96 -17.57 46.82
C GLU A 215 -16.37 -16.98 45.47
N ASP A 216 -17.43 -16.17 45.43
CA ASP A 216 -17.88 -15.49 44.23
C ASP A 216 -16.81 -14.55 43.67
N ILE A 217 -16.12 -13.80 44.54
CA ILE A 217 -14.98 -12.94 44.15
C ILE A 217 -13.84 -13.78 43.56
N LEU A 218 -13.50 -14.92 44.15
CA LEU A 218 -12.45 -15.79 43.63
C LEU A 218 -12.80 -16.37 42.26
N GLN A 219 -14.06 -16.80 42.07
CA GLN A 219 -14.55 -17.30 40.79
C GLN A 219 -14.55 -16.21 39.72
N LEU A 220 -15.01 -15.00 40.04
CA LEU A 220 -14.98 -13.87 39.13
C LEU A 220 -13.55 -13.45 38.79
N THR A 221 -12.64 -13.46 39.77
CA THR A 221 -11.22 -13.18 39.56
C THR A 221 -10.58 -14.21 38.63
N GLY A 222 -10.89 -15.50 38.81
CA GLY A 222 -10.42 -16.56 37.93
C GLY A 222 -10.93 -16.40 36.49
N LYS A 223 -12.21 -16.09 36.31
CA LYS A 223 -12.78 -15.79 34.97
C LYS A 223 -12.13 -14.56 34.34
N LEU A 224 -11.92 -13.50 35.11
CA LEU A 224 -11.28 -12.27 34.64
C LEU A 224 -9.86 -12.54 34.13
N LEU A 225 -9.06 -13.28 34.92
CA LEU A 225 -7.71 -13.66 34.52
C LEU A 225 -7.69 -14.51 33.25
N GLN A 226 -8.62 -15.47 33.12
CA GLN A 226 -8.75 -16.26 31.89
C GLN A 226 -9.10 -15.38 30.69
N THR A 227 -10.08 -14.48 30.84
CA THR A 227 -10.46 -13.56 29.74
C THR A 227 -9.33 -12.61 29.36
N GLN A 228 -8.51 -12.19 30.33
CA GLN A 228 -7.34 -11.36 30.08
C GLN A 228 -6.30 -12.12 29.25
N ALA A 229 -5.98 -13.36 29.63
CA ALA A 229 -5.06 -14.21 28.88
C ALA A 229 -5.56 -14.50 27.44
N ASP A 230 -6.85 -14.77 27.28
CA ASP A 230 -7.46 -14.99 25.97
C ASP A 230 -7.41 -13.71 25.09
N LEU A 231 -7.53 -12.53 25.71
CA LEU A 231 -7.43 -11.24 25.01
C LEU A 231 -5.99 -10.96 24.57
N GLU A 232 -5.01 -11.19 25.45
CA GLU A 232 -3.58 -11.07 25.14
C GLU A 232 -3.20 -11.99 23.96
N TYR A 233 -3.63 -13.26 23.98
CA TYR A 233 -3.42 -14.19 22.88
C TYR A 233 -4.06 -13.71 21.56
N LYS A 234 -5.29 -13.18 21.61
CA LYS A 234 -5.96 -12.63 20.42
C LYS A 234 -5.26 -11.37 19.89
N ASP A 235 -4.73 -10.53 20.75
CA ASP A 235 -3.96 -9.34 20.37
C ASP A 235 -2.64 -9.71 19.68
N GLU A 236 -1.91 -10.69 20.21
CA GLU A 236 -0.73 -11.25 19.54
C GLU A 236 -1.06 -11.85 18.17
N ARG A 237 -2.17 -12.61 18.09
CA ARG A 237 -2.65 -13.18 16.83
C ARG A 237 -3.03 -12.09 15.81
N LEU A 238 -3.66 -11.00 16.27
CA LEU A 238 -4.01 -9.86 15.44
C LEU A 238 -2.75 -9.17 14.88
N LYS A 239 -1.75 -8.92 15.74
CA LYS A 239 -0.46 -8.34 15.33
C LYS A 239 0.24 -9.18 14.26
N GLU A 240 0.22 -10.51 14.40
CA GLU A 240 0.78 -11.41 13.40
C GLU A 240 0.01 -11.35 12.06
N LEU A 241 -1.33 -11.34 12.11
CA LEU A 241 -2.15 -11.21 10.91
C LEU A 241 -1.94 -9.86 10.20
N LEU A 242 -1.74 -8.77 10.94
CA LEU A 242 -1.44 -7.46 10.36
C LEU A 242 -0.10 -7.47 9.62
N LYS A 243 0.95 -8.06 10.20
CA LYS A 243 2.25 -8.21 9.52
C LYS A 243 2.14 -9.06 8.25
N GLN A 244 1.39 -10.16 8.31
CA GLN A 244 1.14 -11.00 7.14
C GLN A 244 0.36 -10.27 6.05
N ASN A 245 -0.61 -9.43 6.44
CA ASN A 245 -1.39 -8.61 5.51
C ASN A 245 -0.48 -7.58 4.81
N GLU A 246 0.36 -6.86 5.56
CA GLU A 246 1.32 -5.90 5.02
C GLU A 246 2.29 -6.57 4.02
N ALA A 247 2.84 -7.73 4.37
CA ALA A 247 3.70 -8.50 3.46
C ALA A 247 2.98 -8.90 2.16
N LYS A 248 1.72 -9.38 2.27
CA LYS A 248 0.90 -9.75 1.11
C LYS A 248 0.47 -8.55 0.27
N PHE A 249 0.26 -7.40 0.89
CA PHE A 249 -0.02 -6.15 0.20
C PHE A 249 1.18 -5.72 -0.65
N LEU A 250 2.39 -5.73 -0.09
CA LEU A 250 3.62 -5.41 -0.80
C LEU A 250 3.90 -6.40 -1.95
N GLU A 251 3.71 -7.69 -1.73
CA GLU A 251 3.83 -8.73 -2.77
C GLU A 251 2.84 -8.49 -3.93
N SER A 252 1.59 -8.13 -3.60
CA SER A 252 0.57 -7.80 -4.61
C SER A 252 0.92 -6.55 -5.41
N GLN A 253 1.47 -5.53 -4.76
CA GLN A 253 1.93 -4.30 -5.42
C GLN A 253 3.10 -4.59 -6.37
N TYR A 254 4.05 -5.42 -5.95
CA TYR A 254 5.18 -5.87 -6.77
C TYR A 254 4.68 -6.58 -8.05
N PHE A 255 3.78 -7.56 -7.91
CA PHE A 255 3.24 -8.27 -9.07
C PHE A 255 2.45 -7.36 -10.03
N ARG A 256 1.70 -6.37 -9.51
CA ARG A 256 1.03 -5.37 -10.36
C ARG A 256 2.01 -4.52 -11.15
N SER A 257 3.09 -4.05 -10.50
CA SER A 257 4.14 -3.27 -11.16
C SER A 257 4.86 -4.08 -12.23
N GLN A 258 5.16 -5.35 -11.95
CA GLN A 258 5.78 -6.28 -12.90
C GLN A 258 4.86 -6.56 -14.11
N LEU A 259 3.55 -6.74 -13.85
CA LEU A 259 2.55 -6.92 -14.90
C LEU A 259 2.48 -5.71 -15.83
N GLU A 260 2.41 -4.49 -15.28
CA GLU A 260 2.32 -3.27 -16.10
C GLU A 260 3.61 -3.06 -16.91
N THR A 261 4.78 -3.32 -16.32
CA THR A 261 6.07 -3.27 -17.03
C THR A 261 6.11 -4.26 -18.20
N THR A 262 5.64 -5.49 -17.97
CA THR A 262 5.57 -6.54 -18.99
C THR A 262 4.61 -6.15 -20.11
N LYS A 263 3.45 -5.59 -19.77
CA LYS A 263 2.44 -5.12 -20.71
C LYS A 263 2.97 -3.98 -21.59
N ILE A 264 3.68 -3.01 -21.01
CA ILE A 264 4.33 -1.92 -21.75
C ILE A 264 5.37 -2.49 -22.73
N THR A 265 6.22 -3.41 -22.25
CA THR A 265 7.25 -4.06 -23.08
C THR A 265 6.63 -4.85 -24.23
N LEU A 266 5.57 -5.62 -23.96
CA LEU A 266 4.84 -6.38 -24.97
C LEU A 266 4.22 -5.46 -26.03
N SER A 267 3.61 -4.35 -25.61
CA SER A 267 3.06 -3.34 -26.54
C SER A 267 4.14 -2.74 -27.43
N SER A 268 5.34 -2.46 -26.88
CA SER A 268 6.47 -1.94 -27.65
C SER A 268 6.99 -2.97 -28.66
N VAL A 269 7.15 -4.23 -28.26
CA VAL A 269 7.56 -5.32 -29.16
C VAL A 269 6.53 -5.55 -30.26
N GLN A 270 5.24 -5.50 -29.93
CA GLN A 270 4.16 -5.63 -30.90
C GLN A 270 4.17 -4.50 -31.93
N GLN A 271 4.44 -3.27 -31.50
CA GLN A 271 4.60 -2.13 -32.40
C GLN A 271 5.80 -2.30 -33.34
N GLU A 272 6.97 -2.69 -32.80
CA GLU A 272 8.19 -2.94 -33.59
C GLU A 272 8.00 -4.06 -34.61
N LEU A 273 7.37 -5.17 -34.21
CA LEU A 273 7.05 -6.27 -35.12
C LEU A 273 6.13 -5.81 -36.25
N GLY A 274 5.12 -4.99 -35.94
CA GLY A 274 4.24 -4.39 -36.94
C GLY A 274 5.00 -3.52 -37.96
N LEU A 275 5.97 -2.73 -37.50
CA LEU A 275 6.84 -1.94 -38.38
C LEU A 275 7.70 -2.85 -39.26
N GLN A 276 8.32 -3.89 -38.71
CA GLN A 276 9.15 -4.83 -39.48
C GLN A 276 8.34 -5.59 -40.54
N ILE A 277 7.12 -6.04 -40.21
CA ILE A 277 6.21 -6.66 -41.18
C ILE A 277 5.92 -5.68 -42.32
N SER A 278 5.54 -4.43 -42.00
CA SER A 278 5.26 -3.41 -43.01
C SER A 278 6.46 -3.11 -43.92
N MET A 279 7.66 -3.04 -43.34
CA MET A 279 8.91 -2.86 -44.10
C MET A 279 9.20 -4.04 -45.03
N ARG A 280 9.04 -5.27 -44.54
CA ARG A 280 9.25 -6.49 -45.33
C ARG A 280 8.24 -6.61 -46.47
N GLU A 281 6.96 -6.29 -46.21
CA GLU A 281 5.93 -6.24 -47.24
C GLU A 281 6.21 -5.18 -48.31
N ALA A 282 6.76 -4.02 -47.94
CA ALA A 282 7.17 -3.00 -48.90
C ALA A 282 8.34 -3.49 -49.78
N GLU A 283 9.31 -4.20 -49.19
CA GLU A 283 10.44 -4.77 -49.93
C GLU A 283 9.99 -5.90 -50.86
N VAL A 284 9.12 -6.81 -50.41
CA VAL A 284 8.53 -7.86 -51.25
C VAL A 284 7.78 -7.26 -52.43
N ARG A 285 6.98 -6.21 -52.21
CA ARG A 285 6.28 -5.48 -53.29
C ARG A 285 7.26 -4.85 -54.28
N ARG A 286 8.35 -4.24 -53.80
CA ARG A 286 9.40 -3.66 -54.64
C ARG A 286 10.09 -4.72 -55.51
N GLN A 287 10.41 -5.88 -54.91
CA GLN A 287 11.04 -6.99 -55.63
C GLN A 287 10.10 -7.60 -56.67
N ALA A 288 8.82 -7.80 -56.33
CA ALA A 288 7.80 -8.26 -57.27
C ALA A 288 7.68 -7.32 -58.48
N ALA A 289 7.63 -6.00 -58.24
CA ALA A 289 7.61 -5.00 -59.33
C ALA A 289 8.87 -5.05 -60.22
N ARG A 290 10.04 -5.32 -59.62
CA ARG A 290 11.29 -5.48 -60.36
C ARG A 290 11.30 -6.76 -61.20
N ILE A 291 10.76 -7.87 -60.68
CA ILE A 291 10.62 -9.12 -61.43
C ILE A 291 9.71 -8.91 -62.64
N THR A 292 8.54 -8.30 -62.45
CA THR A 292 7.61 -8.02 -63.56
C THR A 292 8.23 -7.15 -64.65
N GLU A 293 9.07 -6.19 -64.28
CA GLU A 293 9.78 -5.34 -65.26
C GLU A 293 10.85 -6.12 -66.03
N LEU A 294 11.64 -6.95 -65.35
CA LEU A 294 12.65 -7.81 -66.00
C LEU A 294 12.01 -8.85 -66.92
N GLU A 295 10.86 -9.41 -66.54
CA GLU A 295 10.08 -10.32 -67.37
C GLU A 295 9.59 -9.62 -68.65
N ARG A 296 9.12 -8.36 -68.54
CA ARG A 296 8.76 -7.52 -69.69
C ARG A 296 9.96 -7.29 -70.61
N GLU A 297 11.12 -6.93 -70.08
CA GLU A 297 12.35 -6.73 -70.86
C GLU A 297 12.80 -8.02 -71.58
N LEU A 298 12.74 -9.18 -70.91
CA LEU A 298 13.09 -10.46 -71.51
C LEU A 298 12.11 -10.83 -72.63
N GLN A 299 10.82 -10.59 -72.44
CA GLN A 299 9.81 -10.84 -73.47
C GLN A 299 10.04 -9.95 -74.71
N GLU A 300 10.36 -8.68 -74.52
CA GLU A 300 10.73 -7.76 -75.61
C GLU A 300 11.99 -8.22 -76.37
N ARG A 301 13.01 -8.72 -75.66
CA ARG A 301 14.23 -9.28 -76.30
C ARG A 301 13.94 -10.58 -77.05
N GLY A 302 13.11 -11.46 -76.51
CA GLY A 302 12.70 -12.71 -77.16
C GLY A 302 11.93 -12.48 -78.46
N VAL A 303 11.02 -11.50 -78.49
CA VAL A 303 10.30 -11.09 -79.70
C VAL A 303 11.25 -10.55 -80.78
N ASN A 304 12.30 -9.83 -80.38
CA ASN A 304 13.31 -9.32 -81.32
C ASN A 304 14.24 -10.42 -81.86
N GLN A 305 14.55 -11.47 -81.08
CA GLN A 305 15.38 -12.61 -81.53
C GLN A 305 14.63 -13.62 -82.41
N GLY A 306 13.30 -13.67 -82.37
CA GLY A 306 12.48 -14.50 -83.26
C GLY A 306 12.49 -14.12 -84.75
N SER A 307 13.27 -13.10 -85.14
CA SER A 307 13.42 -12.65 -86.53
C SER A 307 14.75 -13.08 -87.20
N VAL A 308 15.61 -13.85 -86.51
CA VAL A 308 16.88 -14.34 -87.08
C VAL A 308 17.02 -15.86 -86.87
N GLN A 309 16.87 -16.58 -87.99
CA GLN A 309 17.27 -17.96 -88.29
C GLN A 309 16.45 -19.15 -87.76
N GLU A 310 15.54 -19.56 -88.64
CA GLU A 310 15.07 -20.93 -88.85
C GLU A 310 16.20 -21.80 -89.45
N ILE A 311 16.81 -22.69 -88.66
CA ILE A 311 17.59 -23.85 -89.14
C ILE A 311 17.32 -25.05 -88.21
N GLN A 312 16.55 -26.02 -88.71
CA GLN A 312 16.48 -27.46 -88.33
C GLN A 312 17.87 -28.16 -88.47
N PRO A 313 18.18 -29.39 -87.97
CA PRO A 313 17.38 -30.53 -87.42
C PRO A 313 18.14 -31.27 -86.25
N PRO A 314 18.18 -32.63 -86.09
CA PRO A 314 17.15 -33.68 -86.03
C PRO A 314 17.13 -34.45 -84.67
N ALA A 315 16.14 -35.34 -84.54
CA ALA A 315 15.97 -36.35 -83.50
C ALA A 315 17.04 -37.47 -83.50
N SER A 316 17.41 -37.99 -82.32
CA SER A 316 17.84 -39.37 -81.99
C SER A 316 18.18 -39.44 -80.48
N GLN A 317 17.39 -40.18 -79.69
CA GLN A 317 17.66 -41.50 -79.08
C GLN A 317 18.52 -41.53 -77.80
N ASP A 318 17.87 -42.05 -76.74
CA ASP A 318 18.31 -42.96 -75.66
C ASP A 318 19.65 -42.75 -74.92
N SER A 319 19.56 -42.50 -73.61
CA SER A 319 20.35 -43.23 -72.59
C SER A 319 19.95 -42.90 -71.14
N GLU A 320 19.39 -43.92 -70.49
CA GLU A 320 19.63 -44.41 -69.14
C GLU A 320 20.49 -43.59 -68.12
N CYS A 321 19.87 -43.44 -66.92
CA CYS A 321 20.38 -43.87 -65.61
C CYS A 321 20.73 -42.80 -64.53
N VAL A 322 20.26 -43.13 -63.31
CA VAL A 322 20.75 -42.80 -61.96
C VAL A 322 20.10 -41.62 -61.19
N GLN A 323 19.38 -41.99 -60.12
CA GLN A 323 18.95 -41.16 -58.97
C GLN A 323 20.16 -40.80 -58.05
N PRO A 324 20.09 -39.79 -57.15
CA PRO A 324 19.35 -39.86 -55.87
C PRO A 324 18.59 -38.55 -55.59
N GLY A 325 17.39 -38.52 -54.99
CA GLY A 325 17.08 -38.95 -53.63
C GLY A 325 17.15 -37.76 -52.67
N THR A 326 16.01 -37.15 -52.32
CA THR A 326 15.67 -36.69 -50.94
C THR A 326 14.30 -35.98 -50.86
N SER A 327 13.39 -36.64 -50.15
CA SER A 327 12.47 -36.12 -49.13
C SER A 327 11.61 -34.87 -49.39
N ALA A 328 10.31 -35.17 -49.58
CA ALA A 328 9.18 -34.71 -48.76
C ALA A 328 9.06 -33.21 -48.42
N SER A 329 7.98 -32.59 -48.92
CA SER A 329 7.06 -31.88 -48.03
C SER A 329 5.66 -31.80 -48.66
N GLU A 330 4.67 -32.13 -47.83
CA GLU A 330 3.26 -32.27 -48.12
C GLU A 330 2.59 -31.02 -48.67
N ALA A 331 1.67 -31.26 -49.61
CA ALA A 331 0.59 -30.36 -49.98
C ALA A 331 -0.63 -30.62 -49.08
N ALA A 332 -1.22 -29.56 -48.55
CA ALA A 332 -2.64 -29.49 -48.16
C ALA A 332 -3.05 -28.03 -48.38
N ALA A 333 -3.74 -27.72 -49.49
CA ALA A 333 -5.18 -27.83 -49.68
C ALA A 333 -5.94 -26.66 -49.04
N MET A 334 -6.43 -25.79 -49.94
CA MET A 334 -7.51 -24.84 -49.72
C MET A 334 -8.77 -25.54 -49.22
N GLU A 335 -9.49 -24.93 -48.28
CA GLU A 335 -10.95 -24.85 -48.33
C GLU A 335 -11.45 -23.52 -47.73
N GLU A 336 -12.22 -22.79 -48.53
CA GLU A 336 -13.25 -21.84 -48.12
C GLU A 336 -14.40 -22.60 -47.41
N PRO A 337 -15.21 -21.94 -46.55
CA PRO A 337 -16.57 -21.66 -47.03
C PRO A 337 -17.21 -20.36 -46.52
N GLN A 338 -18.18 -19.90 -47.31
CA GLN A 338 -19.13 -18.83 -47.03
C GLN A 338 -20.17 -19.22 -45.96
N GLY A 339 -20.79 -18.19 -45.37
CA GLY A 339 -21.55 -18.23 -44.13
C GLY A 339 -22.94 -18.89 -44.15
N GLN A 340 -23.47 -19.06 -42.94
CA GLN A 340 -24.91 -19.10 -42.67
C GLN A 340 -25.22 -18.54 -41.28
N ARG A 341 -26.27 -17.72 -41.24
CA ARG A 341 -26.89 -17.11 -40.06
C ARG A 341 -27.45 -18.18 -39.11
N GLY A 342 -27.34 -17.94 -37.81
CA GLY A 342 -28.15 -18.58 -36.78
C GLY A 342 -28.21 -17.67 -35.54
N GLU A 343 -29.42 -17.21 -35.22
CA GLU A 343 -29.77 -16.55 -33.95
C GLU A 343 -29.72 -17.57 -32.79
N GLY A 344 -29.28 -17.16 -31.60
CA GLY A 344 -29.41 -17.94 -30.36
C GLY A 344 -28.41 -17.61 -29.24
N ASP A 345 -28.86 -16.81 -28.28
CA ASP A 345 -28.38 -16.54 -26.89
C ASP A 345 -28.17 -17.84 -26.03
N PRO A 346 -27.64 -17.88 -24.76
CA PRO A 346 -26.90 -16.92 -23.90
C PRO A 346 -25.58 -17.46 -23.25
N GLY A 347 -24.76 -16.54 -22.73
CA GLY A 347 -24.03 -16.70 -21.45
C GLY A 347 -22.99 -17.82 -21.27
N SER A 348 -21.72 -17.57 -21.65
CA SER A 348 -20.58 -18.36 -21.17
C SER A 348 -20.16 -17.95 -19.75
N ARG A 349 -20.83 -18.56 -18.78
CA ARG A 349 -20.34 -18.70 -17.41
C ARG A 349 -19.14 -19.64 -17.44
N VAL A 350 -17.94 -19.09 -17.58
CA VAL A 350 -16.70 -19.87 -17.36
C VAL A 350 -16.69 -20.22 -15.87
N ASP A 351 -16.67 -21.51 -15.58
CA ASP A 351 -16.82 -22.06 -14.24
C ASP A 351 -15.70 -21.58 -13.30
N ILE A 352 -16.09 -20.67 -12.40
CA ILE A 352 -15.26 -20.14 -11.30
C ILE A 352 -14.83 -21.27 -10.33
N GLU A 353 -15.47 -22.43 -10.40
CA GLU A 353 -15.17 -23.60 -9.58
C GLU A 353 -13.87 -24.28 -10.03
N ASP A 354 -13.60 -24.38 -11.34
CA ASP A 354 -12.35 -24.97 -11.86
C ASP A 354 -11.12 -24.11 -11.53
N LEU A 355 -11.28 -22.78 -11.48
CA LEU A 355 -10.23 -21.85 -11.06
C LEU A 355 -9.97 -21.91 -9.55
N LYS A 356 -11.00 -22.18 -8.73
CA LYS A 356 -10.84 -22.38 -7.28
C LYS A 356 -10.12 -23.68 -6.98
N GLU A 357 -10.48 -24.77 -7.65
CA GLU A 357 -9.89 -26.09 -7.41
C GLU A 357 -8.41 -26.12 -7.81
N ASN A 358 -8.05 -25.48 -8.93
CA ASN A 358 -6.67 -25.35 -9.38
C ASN A 358 -5.81 -24.45 -8.46
N SER A 359 -6.43 -23.44 -7.82
CA SER A 359 -5.74 -22.60 -6.82
C SER A 359 -5.48 -23.34 -5.49
N GLN A 360 -6.42 -24.20 -5.05
CA GLN A 360 -6.28 -24.96 -3.81
C GLN A 360 -5.23 -26.08 -3.92
N LEU A 361 -5.09 -26.70 -5.09
CA LEU A 361 -4.04 -27.69 -5.35
C LEU A 361 -2.63 -27.08 -5.27
N ARG A 362 -2.43 -25.85 -5.79
CA ARG A 362 -1.14 -25.16 -5.67
C ARG A 362 -0.79 -24.73 -4.25
N ILE A 363 -1.78 -24.32 -3.45
CA ILE A 363 -1.56 -23.95 -2.04
C ILE A 363 -1.17 -25.17 -1.20
N THR A 364 -1.78 -26.34 -1.45
CA THR A 364 -1.45 -27.57 -0.73
C THR A 364 -0.08 -28.14 -1.12
N GLU A 365 0.37 -27.99 -2.37
CA GLU A 365 1.74 -28.35 -2.77
C GLU A 365 2.81 -27.44 -2.13
N LEU A 366 2.56 -26.14 -2.04
CA LEU A 366 3.48 -25.19 -1.37
C LEU A 366 3.58 -25.44 0.14
N GLN A 367 2.49 -25.80 0.80
CA GLN A 367 2.51 -26.18 2.21
C GLN A 367 3.26 -27.51 2.45
N ARG A 368 3.17 -28.46 1.50
CA ARG A 368 3.92 -29.73 1.57
C ARG A 368 5.43 -29.53 1.35
N GLY A 369 5.83 -28.60 0.48
CA GLY A 369 7.24 -28.25 0.25
C GLY A 369 7.91 -27.58 1.46
N ASN A 370 7.20 -26.71 2.18
CA ASN A 370 7.74 -26.01 3.34
C ASN A 370 7.91 -26.88 4.60
N MET A 371 7.15 -27.98 4.73
CA MET A 371 7.33 -28.93 5.82
C MET A 371 8.59 -29.81 5.67
N VAL A 372 9.12 -29.98 4.46
CA VAL A 372 10.34 -30.79 4.24
C VAL A 372 11.61 -29.97 4.50
N SER A 373 11.57 -28.66 4.29
CA SER A 373 12.73 -27.77 4.46
C SER A 373 13.11 -27.51 5.93
N THR A 374 12.15 -27.64 6.86
CA THR A 374 12.35 -27.34 8.28
C THR A 374 13.06 -28.44 9.08
N TYR A 375 13.26 -29.63 8.51
CA TYR A 375 13.92 -30.75 9.20
C TYR A 375 15.42 -30.91 8.91
N CYS A 376 16.05 -30.01 8.14
CA CYS A 376 17.47 -30.16 7.75
C CYS A 376 18.46 -29.19 8.43
N MET A 377 18.03 -28.32 9.36
CA MET A 377 18.90 -27.24 9.90
C MET A 377 19.25 -27.35 11.39
N SER A 378 18.93 -28.45 12.08
CA SER A 378 19.32 -28.69 13.47
C SER A 378 20.57 -29.56 13.57
N GLY A 379 21.74 -29.03 13.18
CA GLY A 379 22.98 -29.80 13.23
C GLY A 379 24.25 -29.01 13.00
N VAL A 380 24.52 -27.95 13.77
CA VAL A 380 25.88 -27.39 13.85
C VAL A 380 26.23 -27.11 15.31
N GLY A 381 27.11 -27.95 15.85
CA GLY A 381 27.62 -27.88 17.20
C GLY A 381 28.63 -26.75 17.39
N PHE A 382 28.56 -26.13 18.57
CA PHE A 382 29.48 -25.13 19.06
C PHE A 382 30.78 -25.81 19.52
N ILE A 383 31.89 -25.59 18.82
CA ILE A 383 33.23 -25.96 19.29
C ILE A 383 33.84 -24.72 19.94
N GLY A 384 33.90 -24.73 21.26
CA GLY A 384 34.71 -23.80 22.05
C GLY A 384 36.17 -24.26 22.04
N LEU A 385 37.08 -23.29 21.89
CA LEU A 385 38.52 -23.43 22.05
C LEU A 385 39.06 -22.08 22.58
N PRO A 386 40.25 -22.07 23.20
CA PRO A 386 40.42 -21.87 24.65
C PRO A 386 40.69 -20.44 25.09
#